data_AF-A0A7C7TES5-F1
#
_entry.id   AF-A0A7C7TES5-F1
#
_cell.length_a   1.000
_cell.length_b   1.000
_cell.length_c   1.000
_cell.angle_alpha   90.00
_cell.angle_beta   90.00
_cell.angle_gamma   90.00
#
_symmetry.space_group_name_H-M   'P 1'
#
loop_
_entity.id
_entity.type
_entity.pdbx_description
1 polymer ?
#
loop_
_entity_poly.entity_id
_entity_poly.type
_entity_poly.pdbx_seq_one_letter_code
_entity_poly.pdbx_strand_id
1 'polypeptide(L)' 'RATTASRNVSGPLHPKIALVPVQLVKGLELDGTVVIEPATILDEEPQGLRALFVALTRSTKRLAIVHARPLPQVLVD' A
#
# COMPACT_ATOMS: atom_id res chain seq x y z
N ARG A 1 24.00 -5.54 -9.98
CA ARG A 1 23.89 -5.25 -8.53
C ARG A 1 22.41 -5.05 -8.17
N ALA A 2 21.66 -6.15 -8.18
CA ALA A 2 20.29 -6.20 -7.68
C ALA A 2 20.14 -7.59 -7.07
N THR A 3 20.51 -7.69 -5.80
CA THR A 3 20.43 -8.93 -5.03
C THR A 3 19.66 -8.61 -3.77
N THR A 4 18.41 -9.03 -3.70
CA THR A 4 17.89 -9.94 -2.67
C THR A 4 16.41 -10.15 -2.97
N ALA A 5 16.10 -11.25 -3.65
CA ALA A 5 14.79 -11.85 -3.57
C ALA A 5 14.57 -12.23 -2.10
N SER A 6 13.65 -11.51 -1.43
CA SER A 6 13.28 -11.78 -0.05
C SER A 6 12.65 -13.17 0.01
N ARG A 7 13.44 -14.16 0.46
CA ARG A 7 12.95 -15.49 0.80
C ARG A 7 11.88 -15.35 1.87
N ASN A 8 10.72 -15.95 1.61
CA ASN A 8 9.57 -16.07 2.49
C ASN A 8 10.01 -16.34 3.93
N VAL A 9 9.91 -15.33 4.79
CA VAL A 9 9.88 -15.52 6.24
C VAL A 9 8.42 -15.77 6.58
N SER A 10 8.13 -16.98 7.02
CA SER A 10 6.80 -17.43 7.42
C SER A 10 6.29 -16.58 8.59
N GLY A 11 5.48 -15.58 8.27
CA GLY A 11 4.81 -14.62 9.16
C GLY A 11 4.31 -13.41 8.34
N PRO A 12 3.18 -12.77 8.67
CA PRO A 12 2.58 -11.75 7.79
C PRO A 12 3.42 -10.47 7.63
N LEU A 13 4.47 -10.28 8.45
CA LEU A 13 5.34 -9.11 8.42
C LEU A 13 6.81 -9.53 8.64
N HIS A 14 7.69 -9.26 7.67
CA HIS A 14 9.15 -9.30 7.88
C HIS A 14 9.56 -8.04 8.65
N PRO A 15 10.53 -8.09 9.59
CA PRO A 15 10.81 -7.01 10.56
C PRO A 15 11.27 -5.65 10.01
N LYS A 16 11.25 -5.45 8.68
CA LYS A 16 11.62 -4.17 8.05
C LYS A 16 10.72 -3.74 6.90
N ILE A 17 10.18 -4.68 6.11
CA ILE A 17 9.34 -4.39 4.93
C ILE A 17 8.34 -5.52 4.79
N ALA A 18 7.06 -5.20 4.62
CA ALA A 18 6.02 -6.17 4.31
C ALA A 18 5.21 -5.68 3.11
N LEU A 19 4.90 -6.60 2.20
CA LEU A 19 3.92 -6.38 1.15
C LEU A 19 2.62 -7.04 1.61
N VAL A 20 1.57 -6.24 1.72
CA VAL A 20 0.29 -6.67 2.26
C VAL A 20 -0.85 -6.18 1.38
N PRO A 21 -1.89 -7.00 1.16
CA PRO A 21 -3.16 -6.52 0.59
C PRO A 21 -3.74 -5.38 1.45
N VAL A 22 -4.42 -4.43 0.80
CA VAL A 22 -4.94 -3.22 1.45
C VAL A 22 -5.90 -3.52 2.60
N GLN A 23 -6.64 -4.63 2.50
CA GLN A 23 -7.61 -5.08 3.50
C GLN A 23 -6.94 -5.46 4.83
N LEU A 24 -5.68 -5.88 4.79
CA LEU A 24 -4.93 -6.32 5.97
C LEU A 24 -4.22 -5.16 6.69
N VAL A 25 -4.20 -3.96 6.11
CA VAL A 25 -3.48 -2.80 6.70
C VAL A 25 -4.32 -2.06 7.74
N LYS A 26 -5.62 -2.38 7.84
CA LYS A 26 -6.50 -1.74 8.83
C LYS A 26 -6.03 -2.07 10.25
N GLY A 27 -5.88 -1.03 11.07
CA GLY A 27 -5.43 -1.17 12.46
C GLY A 27 -3.92 -1.33 12.63
N LEU A 28 -3.17 -1.31 11.53
CA LEU A 28 -1.72 -1.19 11.57
C LEU A 28 -1.32 0.29 11.46
N GLU A 29 -0.31 0.67 12.23
CA GLU A 29 0.39 1.93 12.09
C GLU A 29 1.80 1.65 11.60
N LEU A 30 2.21 2.33 10.54
CA LEU A 30 3.50 2.13 9.90
C LEU A 30 4.26 3.45 9.90
N ASP A 31 5.55 3.40 10.21
CA ASP A 31 6.41 4.59 10.10
C ASP A 31 6.42 5.14 8.67
N GLY A 32 6.30 4.28 7.66
CA GLY A 32 6.03 4.70 6.30
C GLY A 32 5.37 3.63 5.42
N THR A 33 4.67 4.08 4.39
CA THR A 33 3.94 3.23 3.44
C THR A 33 4.22 3.62 1.99
N VAL A 34 4.14 2.62 1.12
CA VAL A 34 4.14 2.79 -0.33
C VAL A 34 2.82 2.24 -0.84
N VAL A 35 1.98 3.11 -1.43
CA VAL A 35 0.72 2.70 -2.07
C VAL A 35 1.00 2.47 -3.55
N ILE A 36 0.77 1.24 -4.01
CA ILE A 36 1.07 0.80 -5.37
C ILE A 36 -0.24 0.73 -6.16
N GLU A 37 -0.24 1.30 -7.36
CA GLU A 37 -1.37 1.35 -8.30
C GLU A 37 -2.72 1.73 -7.62
N PRO A 38 -2.88 2.98 -7.16
CA PRO A 38 -4.12 3.43 -6.50
C PRO A 38 -5.39 3.23 -7.33
N ALA A 39 -5.28 3.28 -8.67
CA ALA A 39 -6.39 2.98 -9.57
C ALA A 39 -6.87 1.53 -9.44
N THR A 40 -5.95 0.57 -9.28
CA THR A 40 -6.29 -0.84 -9.08
C THR A 40 -7.01 -1.05 -7.75
N ILE A 41 -6.60 -0.34 -6.68
CA ILE A 41 -7.31 -0.38 -5.38
C ILE A 41 -8.76 0.08 -5.53
N LEU A 42 -9.02 1.11 -6.34
CA LEU A 42 -10.39 1.58 -6.58
C LEU A 42 -11.24 0.59 -7.38
N ASP A 43 -10.63 -0.03 -8.38
CA ASP A 43 -11.32 -0.92 -9.31
C ASP A 43 -11.63 -2.30 -8.67
N GLU A 44 -10.71 -2.84 -7.87
CA GLU A 44 -10.76 -4.23 -7.39
C GLU A 44 -11.35 -4.39 -5.99
N GLU A 45 -11.31 -3.35 -5.15
CA GLU A 45 -11.82 -3.45 -3.79
C GLU A 45 -13.35 -3.24 -3.73
N PRO A 46 -14.10 -4.07 -2.98
CA PRO A 46 -15.55 -3.91 -2.83
C PRO A 46 -15.99 -2.52 -2.32
N GLN A 47 -15.11 -1.84 -1.57
CA GLN A 47 -15.30 -0.46 -1.11
C GLN A 47 -14.08 0.38 -1.51
N GLY A 48 -13.77 0.46 -2.81
CA GLY A 48 -12.60 1.12 -3.39
C GLY A 48 -12.16 2.41 -2.71
N LEU A 49 -13.04 3.43 -2.66
CA LEU A 49 -12.71 4.72 -2.04
C LEU A 49 -12.32 4.59 -0.56
N ARG A 50 -13.01 3.73 0.18
CA ARG A 50 -12.70 3.45 1.59
C ARG A 50 -11.37 2.72 1.72
N ALA A 51 -11.11 1.73 0.87
CA ALA A 51 -9.85 0.99 0.87
C ALA A 51 -8.67 1.90 0.55
N LEU A 52 -8.81 2.77 -0.46
CA LEU A 52 -7.82 3.77 -0.82
C LEU A 52 -7.57 4.76 0.33
N PHE A 53 -8.63 5.28 0.96
CA PHE A 53 -8.50 6.14 2.14
C PHE A 53 -7.75 5.44 3.28
N VAL A 54 -8.07 4.17 3.55
CA VAL A 54 -7.35 3.38 4.56
C VAL A 54 -5.87 3.32 4.18
N ALA A 55 -5.53 2.90 2.95
CA ALA A 55 -4.14 2.77 2.49
C ALA A 55 -3.31 4.05 2.65
N LEU A 56 -3.89 5.20 2.28
CA LEU A 56 -3.23 6.51 2.32
C LEU A 56 -3.03 7.02 3.76
N THR A 57 -3.80 6.54 4.73
CA THR A 57 -3.81 7.07 6.11
C THR A 57 -3.13 6.16 7.14
N ARG A 58 -2.48 5.06 6.73
CA ARG A 58 -1.76 4.16 7.66
C ARG A 58 -0.37 4.65 8.05
N SER A 59 0.18 5.60 7.29
CA SER A 59 1.48 6.19 7.56
C SER A 59 1.43 7.22 8.66
N THR A 60 2.31 7.10 9.65
CA THR A 60 2.48 8.12 10.69
C THR A 60 3.50 9.19 10.31
N LYS A 61 4.47 8.88 9.43
CA LYS A 61 5.55 9.83 9.05
C LYS A 61 5.74 10.02 7.55
N ARG A 62 5.69 8.97 6.73
CA ARG A 62 6.06 9.07 5.29
C ARG A 62 5.15 8.22 4.40
N LEU A 63 4.57 8.84 3.39
CA LEU A 63 3.77 8.17 2.37
C LEU A 63 4.42 8.39 0.99
N ALA A 64 4.51 7.32 0.21
CA ALA A 64 4.84 7.39 -1.21
C ALA A 64 3.74 6.71 -2.04
N ILE A 65 3.48 7.23 -3.23
CA ILE A 65 2.56 6.64 -4.20
C ILE A 65 3.36 6.26 -5.44
N VAL A 66 3.17 5.04 -5.92
CA VAL A 66 3.79 4.53 -7.14
C VAL A 66 2.70 4.04 -8.07
N HIS A 67 2.68 4.55 -9.29
CA HIS A 67 1.67 4.22 -10.29
C HIS A 67 2.26 4.28 -11.70
N ALA A 68 1.88 3.32 -12.54
CA ALA A 68 2.08 3.36 -13.98
C ALA A 68 0.80 3.79 -14.70
N ARG A 69 -0.38 3.41 -14.17
CA ARG A 69 -1.68 3.91 -14.64
C ARG A 69 -1.85 5.39 -14.25
N PRO A 70 -2.70 6.16 -14.96
CA PRO A 70 -3.10 7.47 -14.48
C PRO A 70 -3.61 7.40 -13.04
N LEU A 71 -3.25 8.40 -12.23
CA LEU A 71 -3.79 8.50 -10.87
C LEU A 71 -5.30 8.62 -10.91
N PRO A 72 -6.02 8.04 -9.94
CA PRO A 72 -7.43 8.32 -9.74
C PRO A 72 -7.72 9.81 -9.68
N GLN A 73 -8.85 10.22 -10.24
CA GLN A 73 -9.24 11.64 -10.27
C GLN A 73 -9.35 12.27 -8.88
N VAL A 74 -9.61 11.46 -7.85
CA VAL A 74 -9.63 11.91 -6.45
C VAL A 74 -8.23 12.22 -5.86
N LEU A 75 -7.15 11.97 -6.61
CA LEU A 75 -5.76 12.17 -6.19
C LEU A 75 -4.95 13.10 -7.11
N VAL A 76 -5.58 13.77 -8.09
CA VAL A 76 -4.88 14.64 -9.06
C VAL A 76 -4.96 16.14 -8.75
N ASP A 77 -5.65 16.51 -7.67
CA ASP A 77 -5.75 17.88 -7.15
C ASP A 77 -4.63 18.19 -6.14
#